data_AF-G1KES6-F1
#
_entry.id   AF-G1KES6-F1
#
_cell.length_a   1.000
_cell.length_b   1.000
_cell.length_c   1.000
_cell.angle_alpha   90.00
_cell.angle_beta   90.00
_cell.angle_gamma   90.00
#
_symmetry.space_group_name_H-M   'P 1'
#
loop_
_entity.id
_entity.type
_entity.pdbx_description
1 polymer ?
#
loop_
_entity_poly.entity_id
_entity_poly.type
_entity_poly.pdbx_seq_one_letter_code
_entity_poly.pdbx_strand_id
1 'polypeptide(L)'
;MLSRFCQSHVHRRPHPESYEEKYERLQERHEVQLKRKSWTSSHLKDKHQRKGTNMQLQNPRQKEFLRRRNVRIEELGMTEVPPLSDTKTSLITEESWSNQITQLHHKAIQCDLSDTFVDSKLDSSENKLAVEVSRNSRGTQTTVESSAVKKNSSQQTDCEKTVVDKEVTQLSIYIEEALYRELLLKRKMVNLQGLLSNLYQVAEKSWKDYLNEDKLKDRVDNLTNQLLICSQKYSERNLQRVILDLEDQKQNYQQKMKESLQKLLQEKLQLERQLENVQRNLAIVQEECTLWKEQCNILKQDWSQQPGKHAEQENKLYILENKLQQPETQNSQLHQNLQDLESECTSLSAKPDNVKEDNRLSVENLSAVENRLQTQEKESATIKYLHDVMHNQSKEIRIQQNEL
;
A
#
# COMPACT_ATOMS: atom_id res chain seq x y z
N MET A 1 -54.34 20.36 -85.08
CA MET A 1 -54.75 20.50 -83.67
C MET A 1 -54.49 19.20 -82.94
N LEU A 2 -53.78 19.28 -81.80
CA LEU A 2 -53.74 18.36 -80.67
C LEU A 2 -53.14 16.95 -80.88
N SER A 3 -51.81 16.88 -80.74
CA SER A 3 -51.09 15.67 -80.33
C SER A 3 -51.24 15.47 -78.82
N ARG A 4 -51.85 14.35 -78.40
CA ARG A 4 -51.87 13.89 -77.01
C ARG A 4 -50.65 12.99 -76.79
N PHE A 5 -49.65 13.48 -76.06
CA PHE A 5 -48.56 12.65 -75.55
C PHE A 5 -48.82 12.32 -74.07
N CYS A 6 -48.84 11.02 -73.78
CA CYS A 6 -48.95 10.45 -72.45
C CYS A 6 -47.73 10.83 -71.58
N GLN A 7 -47.98 11.35 -70.38
CA GLN A 7 -46.94 11.50 -69.33
C GLN A 7 -46.74 10.14 -68.64
N SER A 8 -45.61 9.50 -68.88
CA SER A 8 -45.14 8.36 -68.07
C SER A 8 -44.35 8.88 -66.86
N HIS A 9 -44.79 8.49 -65.65
CA HIS A 9 -44.05 8.71 -64.41
C HIS A 9 -42.81 7.81 -64.40
N VAL A 10 -41.65 8.42 -64.66
CA VAL A 10 -40.35 7.76 -64.49
C VAL A 10 -40.00 7.74 -63.01
N HIS A 11 -40.10 6.56 -62.38
CA HIS A 11 -39.43 6.29 -61.12
C HIS A 11 -37.91 6.43 -61.33
N ARG A 12 -37.32 7.54 -60.85
CA ARG A 12 -35.86 7.65 -60.75
C ARG A 12 -35.38 6.60 -59.75
N ARG A 13 -34.61 5.62 -60.24
CA ARG A 13 -33.80 4.76 -59.37
C ARG A 13 -32.80 5.64 -58.59
N PRO A 14 -32.57 5.41 -57.30
CA PRO A 14 -31.53 6.12 -56.56
C PRO A 14 -30.18 5.88 -57.24
N HIS A 15 -29.42 6.95 -57.50
CA HIS A 15 -28.05 6.81 -57.98
C HIS A 15 -27.22 6.03 -56.95
N PRO A 16 -26.30 5.15 -57.39
CA PRO A 16 -25.35 4.51 -56.48
C PRO A 16 -24.51 5.60 -55.82
N GLU A 17 -24.62 5.67 -54.50
CA GLU A 17 -23.94 6.67 -53.69
C GLU A 17 -22.42 6.56 -53.83
N SER A 18 -21.79 7.69 -54.11
CA SER A 18 -20.34 7.78 -54.33
C SER A 18 -19.59 7.37 -53.05
N TYR A 19 -18.37 6.87 -53.20
CA TYR A 19 -17.51 6.55 -52.05
C TYR A 19 -17.34 7.77 -51.13
N GLU A 20 -17.23 8.96 -51.73
CA GLU A 20 -17.10 10.22 -51.01
C GLU A 20 -18.33 10.53 -50.15
N GLU A 21 -19.54 10.35 -50.69
CA GLU A 21 -20.80 10.55 -49.96
C GLU A 21 -20.97 9.57 -48.80
N LYS A 22 -20.45 8.34 -48.94
CA LYS A 22 -20.43 7.37 -47.83
C LYS A 22 -19.46 7.78 -46.73
N TYR A 23 -18.30 8.29 -47.10
CA TYR A 23 -17.28 8.75 -46.16
C TYR A 23 -17.77 9.98 -45.37
N GLU A 24 -18.32 10.97 -46.06
CA GLU A 24 -18.91 12.18 -45.48
C GLU A 24 -20.03 11.84 -44.47
N ARG A 25 -20.97 10.96 -44.83
CA ARG A 25 -22.03 10.56 -43.88
C ARG A 25 -21.51 9.81 -42.65
N LEU A 26 -20.42 9.03 -42.79
CA LEU A 26 -19.80 8.36 -41.65
C LEU A 26 -19.12 9.37 -40.72
N GLN A 27 -18.45 10.36 -41.30
CA GLN A 27 -17.82 11.45 -40.57
C GLN A 27 -18.85 12.32 -39.85
N GLU A 28 -19.95 12.70 -40.51
CA GLU A 28 -21.07 13.41 -39.89
C GLU A 28 -21.68 12.62 -38.73
N ARG A 29 -21.89 11.29 -38.90
CA ARG A 29 -22.44 10.44 -37.83
C ARG A 29 -21.50 10.35 -36.63
N HIS A 30 -20.18 10.32 -36.87
CA HIS A 30 -19.16 10.35 -35.82
C HIS A 30 -19.13 11.71 -35.11
N GLU A 31 -19.20 12.82 -35.86
CA GLU A 31 -19.29 14.17 -35.29
C GLU A 31 -20.56 14.39 -34.46
N VAL A 32 -21.70 13.87 -34.90
CA VAL A 32 -22.97 13.93 -34.14
C VAL A 32 -22.85 13.14 -32.83
N GLN A 33 -22.14 12.01 -32.82
CA GLN A 33 -21.86 11.26 -31.60
C GLN A 33 -20.90 12.00 -30.66
N LEU A 34 -19.88 12.67 -31.21
CA LEU A 34 -18.97 13.50 -30.42
C LEU A 34 -19.65 14.76 -29.85
N LYS A 35 -20.58 15.36 -30.61
CA LYS A 35 -21.35 16.56 -30.20
C LYS A 35 -22.49 16.24 -29.24
N ARG A 36 -22.91 14.97 -29.12
CA ARG A 36 -23.81 14.51 -28.05
C ARG A 36 -23.07 14.53 -26.71
N LYS A 37 -23.08 15.70 -26.06
CA LYS A 37 -22.80 15.82 -24.63
C LYS A 37 -23.66 14.79 -23.90
N SER A 38 -23.02 13.84 -23.20
CA SER A 38 -23.69 12.88 -22.33
C SER A 38 -24.32 13.64 -21.16
N TRP A 39 -25.56 14.09 -21.32
CA TRP A 39 -26.39 14.53 -20.22
C TRP A 39 -26.95 13.29 -19.52
N THR A 40 -26.08 12.56 -18.81
CA THR A 40 -26.55 11.69 -17.73
C THR A 40 -26.97 12.60 -16.60
N SER A 41 -28.29 12.72 -16.43
CA SER A 41 -28.94 13.46 -15.35
C SER A 41 -28.63 12.83 -13.99
N SER A 42 -27.44 13.08 -13.46
CA SER A 42 -27.02 12.61 -12.13
C SER A 42 -26.18 13.64 -11.38
N HIS A 43 -26.37 14.93 -11.68
CA HIS A 43 -25.85 16.03 -10.87
C HIS A 43 -26.93 17.10 -10.67
N LEU A 44 -28.05 16.72 -10.03
CA LEU A 44 -28.73 17.67 -9.16
C LEU A 44 -28.11 17.56 -7.76
N LYS A 45 -27.37 18.60 -7.37
CA LYS A 45 -27.11 18.90 -5.97
C LYS A 45 -28.46 19.29 -5.37
N ASP A 46 -29.07 18.38 -4.62
CA ASP A 46 -30.16 18.75 -3.73
C ASP A 46 -29.80 18.36 -2.30
N LYS A 47 -29.63 19.39 -1.47
CA LYS A 47 -29.35 19.29 -0.04
C LYS A 47 -30.68 19.08 0.66
N HIS A 48 -31.09 17.83 0.86
CA HIS A 48 -32.08 17.52 1.88
C HIS A 48 -31.76 16.24 2.65
N GLN A 49 -31.72 16.45 3.95
CA GLN A 49 -31.46 15.54 5.06
C GLN A 49 -32.46 14.35 5.04
N ARG A 50 -31.97 13.12 4.90
CA ARG A 50 -32.72 11.91 5.26
C ARG A 50 -31.87 10.94 6.04
N LYS A 51 -32.31 10.71 7.28
CA LYS A 51 -31.87 9.66 8.20
C LYS A 51 -32.21 8.28 7.61
N GLY A 52 -31.34 7.30 7.87
CA GLY A 52 -31.70 5.88 7.97
C GLY A 52 -31.83 5.14 6.65
N THR A 53 -30.75 4.47 6.22
CA THR A 53 -30.68 3.01 5.99
C THR A 53 -29.37 2.71 5.27
N ASN A 54 -28.58 1.85 5.90
CA ASN A 54 -27.37 1.29 5.34
C ASN A 54 -27.77 0.35 4.18
N MET A 55 -27.79 0.88 2.95
CA MET A 55 -27.90 0.07 1.75
C MET A 55 -26.58 0.13 0.99
N GLN A 56 -25.83 -0.95 1.14
CA GLN A 56 -24.65 -1.29 0.39
C GLN A 56 -24.97 -1.29 -1.11
N LEU A 57 -24.63 -0.20 -1.79
CA LEU A 57 -24.71 -0.05 -3.25
C LEU A 57 -23.64 -0.92 -3.92
N GLN A 58 -23.82 -2.24 -3.92
CA GLN A 58 -23.07 -3.11 -4.81
C GLN A 58 -23.66 -3.04 -6.21
N ASN A 59 -22.81 -2.67 -7.18
CA ASN A 59 -23.11 -2.58 -8.60
C ASN A 59 -23.77 -3.88 -9.09
N PRO A 60 -24.87 -3.84 -9.87
CA PRO A 60 -25.55 -5.04 -10.39
C PRO A 60 -24.59 -6.05 -11.04
N ARG A 61 -23.53 -5.54 -11.68
CA ARG A 61 -22.50 -6.36 -12.33
C ARG A 61 -21.63 -7.14 -11.33
N GLN A 62 -21.37 -6.57 -10.15
CA GLN A 62 -20.65 -7.26 -9.07
C GLN A 62 -21.52 -8.34 -8.42
N LYS A 63 -22.82 -8.11 -8.24
CA LYS A 63 -23.74 -9.14 -7.72
C LYS A 63 -23.83 -10.34 -8.65
N GLU A 64 -23.93 -10.09 -9.95
CA GLU A 64 -23.94 -11.13 -10.98
C GLU A 64 -22.64 -11.95 -10.98
N PHE A 65 -21.50 -11.28 -10.79
CA PHE A 65 -20.18 -11.90 -10.71
C PHE A 65 -20.02 -12.79 -9.47
N LEU A 66 -20.46 -12.33 -8.30
CA LEU A 66 -20.38 -13.10 -7.06
C LEU A 66 -21.32 -14.31 -7.07
N ARG A 67 -22.53 -14.16 -7.62
CA ARG A 67 -23.51 -15.26 -7.78
C ARG A 67 -22.95 -16.40 -8.63
N ARG A 68 -22.25 -16.10 -9.73
CA ARG A 68 -21.66 -17.12 -10.61
C ARG A 68 -20.51 -17.89 -9.96
N ARG A 69 -19.96 -17.38 -8.85
CA ARG A 69 -18.79 -17.96 -8.17
C ARG A 69 -19.09 -18.56 -6.80
N ASN A 70 -20.36 -18.60 -6.36
CA ASN A 70 -20.77 -19.14 -5.06
C ASN A 70 -19.96 -18.60 -3.86
N VAL A 71 -19.58 -17.32 -3.91
CA VAL A 71 -18.89 -16.67 -2.78
C VAL A 71 -19.95 -16.01 -1.89
N ARG A 72 -20.21 -16.56 -0.70
CA ARG A 72 -21.00 -15.88 0.34
C ARG A 72 -20.12 -14.85 1.06
N ILE A 73 -20.66 -13.65 1.25
CA ILE A 73 -20.13 -12.67 2.21
C ILE A 73 -20.85 -12.96 3.52
N GLU A 74 -20.12 -13.37 4.56
CA GLU A 74 -20.64 -13.44 5.92
C GLU A 74 -20.76 -12.01 6.48
N GLU A 75 -21.99 -11.51 6.56
CA GLU A 75 -22.33 -10.34 7.36
C GLU A 75 -22.59 -10.82 8.81
N LEU A 76 -21.60 -10.68 9.69
CA LEU A 76 -21.81 -10.81 11.13
C LEU A 76 -22.07 -9.42 11.72
N GLY A 77 -23.26 -9.30 12.28
CA GLY A 77 -23.80 -8.09 12.88
C GLY A 77 -23.37 -7.84 14.32
N MET A 78 -23.53 -6.57 14.69
CA MET A 78 -24.06 -6.03 15.94
C MET A 78 -23.79 -6.80 17.25
N THR A 79 -22.98 -6.19 18.11
CA THR A 79 -23.28 -6.14 19.54
C THR A 79 -22.96 -4.73 20.04
N GLU A 80 -23.99 -4.02 20.52
CA GLU A 80 -23.93 -2.73 21.20
C GLU A 80 -23.55 -2.95 22.69
N VAL A 81 -22.46 -2.37 23.26
CA VAL A 81 -22.34 -1.08 24.02
C VAL A 81 -22.24 -1.33 25.56
N PRO A 82 -21.57 -0.53 26.47
CA PRO A 82 -20.80 0.74 26.37
C PRO A 82 -19.43 0.72 27.17
N PRO A 83 -18.81 1.84 27.67
CA PRO A 83 -17.43 2.22 27.29
C PRO A 83 -16.44 2.42 28.48
N LEU A 84 -15.12 2.45 28.24
CA LEU A 84 -14.22 3.23 29.10
C LEU A 84 -12.87 3.57 28.44
N SER A 85 -12.60 4.88 28.41
CA SER A 85 -11.31 5.59 28.51
C SER A 85 -10.09 5.15 27.68
N ASP A 86 -9.71 6.05 26.77
CA ASP A 86 -8.39 6.64 26.58
C ASP A 86 -7.16 5.91 27.18
N THR A 87 -6.20 5.59 26.30
CA THR A 87 -4.82 6.08 26.43
C THR A 87 -4.02 5.77 25.15
N LYS A 88 -3.36 6.80 24.62
CA LYS A 88 -2.23 6.68 23.71
C LYS A 88 -1.06 6.04 24.46
N THR A 89 -0.38 5.05 23.89
CA THR A 89 1.05 5.19 23.57
C THR A 89 1.51 4.15 22.57
N SER A 90 2.38 4.65 21.72
CA SER A 90 3.20 4.09 20.65
C SER A 90 4.16 2.96 21.04
N LEU A 91 4.52 2.15 20.02
CA LEU A 91 5.87 2.00 19.41
C LEU A 91 6.37 0.54 19.25
N ILE A 92 6.79 0.28 17.99
CA ILE A 92 7.83 -0.66 17.52
C ILE A 92 7.37 -2.06 17.07
N THR A 93 7.25 -2.19 15.74
CA THR A 93 7.77 -3.36 15.02
C THR A 93 8.28 -2.86 13.67
N GLU A 94 9.58 -2.59 13.58
CA GLU A 94 10.28 -2.44 12.30
C GLU A 94 11.03 -3.74 12.04
N GLU A 95 10.59 -4.50 11.03
CA GLU A 95 11.42 -5.48 10.35
C GLU A 95 11.36 -5.22 8.83
N SER A 96 12.53 -4.86 8.31
CA SER A 96 13.21 -5.65 7.28
C SER A 96 12.55 -5.76 5.90
N TRP A 97 12.82 -4.81 5.01
CA TRP A 97 12.97 -5.07 3.56
C TRP A 97 13.93 -4.05 2.92
N SER A 98 15.23 -4.21 3.20
CA SER A 98 16.28 -3.59 2.38
C SER A 98 16.86 -4.67 1.47
N ASN A 99 16.33 -4.71 0.24
CA ASN A 99 16.79 -5.61 -0.80
C ASN A 99 18.24 -5.30 -1.18
N GLN A 100 19.08 -6.32 -0.99
CA GLN A 100 20.29 -6.56 -1.78
C GLN A 100 19.96 -6.42 -3.27
N ILE A 101 20.74 -5.63 -4.00
CA ILE A 101 21.27 -5.95 -5.33
C ILE A 101 22.37 -4.92 -5.58
N THR A 102 23.62 -5.34 -5.42
CA THR A 102 24.75 -4.80 -6.18
C THR A 102 25.85 -5.84 -6.18
N GLN A 103 26.51 -6.00 -7.33
CA GLN A 103 27.67 -6.87 -7.62
C GLN A 103 27.32 -8.36 -7.91
N LEU A 104 27.65 -9.00 -9.05
CA LEU A 104 28.66 -8.75 -10.08
C LEU A 104 28.40 -9.58 -11.39
N HIS A 105 29.14 -9.20 -12.45
CA HIS A 105 29.68 -10.00 -13.59
C HIS A 105 28.99 -10.00 -14.98
N HIS A 106 29.49 -9.09 -15.83
CA HIS A 106 30.16 -9.29 -17.13
C HIS A 106 29.92 -10.56 -17.98
N LYS A 107 29.49 -10.36 -19.24
CA LYS A 107 30.17 -10.82 -20.48
C LYS A 107 29.46 -10.22 -21.70
N ALA A 108 30.08 -9.23 -22.37
CA ALA A 108 30.86 -9.42 -23.59
C ALA A 108 30.00 -9.85 -24.80
N ILE A 109 29.55 -8.88 -25.59
CA ILE A 109 29.15 -9.08 -26.98
C ILE A 109 30.05 -8.17 -27.82
N GLN A 110 31.19 -8.71 -28.23
CA GLN A 110 31.84 -8.37 -29.49
C GLN A 110 31.40 -9.44 -30.48
N CYS A 111 30.80 -9.04 -31.60
CA CYS A 111 30.70 -9.80 -32.85
C CYS A 111 30.41 -8.79 -33.97
N ASP A 112 31.50 -8.34 -34.59
CA ASP A 112 31.72 -8.26 -36.04
C ASP A 112 30.52 -8.04 -36.97
N LEU A 113 30.47 -6.84 -37.54
CA LEU A 113 29.85 -6.58 -38.84
C LEU A 113 30.97 -6.52 -39.87
N SER A 114 31.17 -7.62 -40.59
CA SER A 114 31.95 -7.66 -41.83
C SER A 114 31.03 -8.03 -42.99
N ASP A 115 31.00 -7.09 -43.93
CA ASP A 115 30.69 -7.16 -45.36
C ASP A 115 30.42 -8.55 -45.96
N THR A 116 29.20 -8.72 -46.49
CA THR A 116 28.98 -9.58 -47.65
C THR A 116 29.26 -8.79 -48.93
N PHE A 117 30.53 -8.76 -49.33
CA PHE A 117 30.91 -8.52 -50.71
C PHE A 117 30.99 -9.86 -51.44
N VAL A 118 30.43 -9.85 -52.63
CA VAL A 118 30.44 -10.92 -53.62
C VAL A 118 31.87 -11.18 -54.02
N ASP A 119 32.35 -12.42 -53.96
CA ASP A 119 33.40 -12.82 -54.88
C ASP A 119 33.22 -14.24 -55.40
N SER A 120 33.22 -14.28 -56.73
CA SER A 120 33.08 -15.39 -57.63
C SER A 120 34.17 -16.43 -57.43
N LYS A 121 33.77 -17.65 -57.12
CA LYS A 121 34.65 -18.82 -57.19
C LYS A 121 34.83 -19.19 -58.66
N LEU A 122 36.05 -18.95 -59.12
CA LEU A 122 36.59 -19.34 -60.42
C LEU A 122 36.73 -20.87 -60.44
N ASP A 123 35.76 -21.58 -61.01
CA ASP A 123 35.91 -23.01 -61.30
C ASP A 123 36.54 -23.18 -62.69
N SER A 124 37.73 -23.77 -62.63
CA SER A 124 38.42 -24.43 -63.72
C SER A 124 37.52 -25.46 -64.42
N SER A 125 37.37 -25.33 -65.73
CA SER A 125 37.05 -26.48 -66.58
C SER A 125 37.84 -26.36 -67.87
N GLU A 126 38.99 -27.05 -67.86
CA GLU A 126 39.72 -27.48 -69.03
C GLU A 126 38.80 -28.35 -69.91
N ASN A 127 38.18 -27.76 -70.92
CA ASN A 127 37.59 -28.55 -71.99
C ASN A 127 38.66 -28.89 -73.03
N LYS A 128 39.23 -30.07 -72.80
CA LYS A 128 39.99 -30.88 -73.75
C LYS A 128 39.35 -30.84 -75.13
N LEU A 129 40.08 -30.27 -76.09
CA LEU A 129 39.95 -30.56 -77.51
C LEU A 129 40.30 -32.03 -77.75
N ALA A 130 39.31 -32.92 -77.59
CA ALA A 130 39.35 -34.25 -78.18
C ALA A 130 39.03 -34.10 -79.67
N VAL A 131 40.07 -33.83 -80.46
CA VAL A 131 40.01 -34.00 -81.92
C VAL A 131 39.93 -35.51 -82.17
N GLU A 132 38.71 -36.04 -82.20
CA GLU A 132 38.43 -37.39 -82.63
C GLU A 132 38.50 -37.40 -84.16
N VAL A 133 39.68 -37.73 -84.68
CA VAL A 133 39.92 -37.99 -86.10
C VAL A 133 39.16 -39.27 -86.46
N SER A 134 37.92 -39.13 -86.92
CA SER A 134 37.20 -40.20 -87.61
C SER A 134 37.81 -40.40 -89.00
N ARG A 135 38.87 -41.21 -89.06
CA ARG A 135 39.35 -41.87 -90.27
C ARG A 135 38.23 -42.73 -90.82
N ASN A 136 37.64 -42.35 -91.95
CA ASN A 136 36.87 -43.23 -92.82
C ASN A 136 36.82 -42.63 -94.24
N SER A 137 37.83 -42.93 -95.05
CA SER A 137 37.73 -42.88 -96.51
C SER A 137 38.12 -44.24 -97.07
N ARG A 138 37.07 -45.04 -97.29
CA ARG A 138 37.06 -46.34 -97.94
C ARG A 138 36.77 -46.10 -99.43
N GLY A 139 37.53 -46.75 -100.31
CA GLY A 139 37.32 -46.77 -101.77
C GLY A 139 38.51 -46.17 -102.51
N THR A 140 39.09 -46.79 -103.55
CA THR A 140 38.63 -47.93 -104.35
C THR A 140 39.87 -48.57 -104.97
N GLN A 141 40.00 -49.89 -104.78
CA GLN A 141 40.94 -50.74 -105.50
C GLN A 141 40.61 -50.69 -106.99
N THR A 142 41.60 -50.47 -107.85
CA THR A 142 41.47 -50.89 -109.25
C THR A 142 42.48 -52.01 -109.48
N THR A 143 41.90 -53.16 -109.74
CA THR A 143 42.52 -54.46 -110.02
C THR A 143 43.30 -54.40 -111.32
N VAL A 144 44.55 -54.84 -111.27
CA VAL A 144 45.34 -55.23 -112.44
C VAL A 144 44.95 -56.66 -112.79
N GLU A 145 44.43 -56.89 -114.00
CA GLU A 145 44.55 -58.21 -114.64
C GLU A 145 44.41 -58.08 -116.16
N SER A 146 45.21 -58.91 -116.83
CA SER A 146 45.80 -58.73 -118.15
C SER A 146 45.08 -59.51 -119.25
N SER A 147 45.61 -59.35 -120.47
CA SER A 147 45.63 -60.30 -121.62
C SER A 147 44.67 -59.97 -122.77
N ALA A 148 44.99 -60.19 -124.05
CA ALA A 148 46.24 -60.44 -124.77
C ALA A 148 45.85 -60.52 -126.25
N VAL A 149 46.53 -59.84 -127.18
CA VAL A 149 46.80 -60.39 -128.52
C VAL A 149 48.11 -59.80 -129.05
N LYS A 150 49.07 -60.71 -129.25
CA LYS A 150 50.35 -60.54 -129.92
C LYS A 150 50.20 -59.97 -131.33
N LYS A 151 51.01 -58.96 -131.68
CA LYS A 151 51.65 -58.87 -133.01
C LYS A 151 53.02 -58.23 -132.84
N ASN A 152 54.02 -59.00 -133.24
CA ASN A 152 55.44 -58.67 -133.14
C ASN A 152 55.75 -57.60 -134.19
N SER A 153 56.43 -56.51 -133.82
CA SER A 153 57.39 -55.87 -134.72
C SER A 153 58.27 -54.88 -133.96
N SER A 154 59.41 -55.40 -133.52
CA SER A 154 60.73 -54.76 -133.41
C SER A 154 60.81 -53.22 -133.48
N GLN A 155 61.37 -52.65 -132.41
CA GLN A 155 62.07 -51.35 -132.32
C GLN A 155 61.20 -50.07 -132.39
N GLN A 156 60.73 -49.58 -131.24
CA GLN A 156 60.51 -48.14 -130.90
C GLN A 156 59.62 -48.04 -129.65
N THR A 157 60.14 -47.95 -128.41
CA THR A 157 59.29 -47.55 -127.25
C THR A 157 60.10 -46.98 -126.08
N ASP A 158 60.96 -45.97 -126.30
CA ASP A 158 61.39 -45.09 -125.18
C ASP A 158 60.60 -43.77 -125.17
N CYS A 159 60.15 -43.28 -126.33
CA CYS A 159 59.39 -42.03 -126.46
C CYS A 159 57.90 -42.18 -126.11
N GLU A 160 57.25 -43.31 -126.40
CA GLU A 160 55.82 -43.49 -126.12
C GLU A 160 55.55 -43.73 -124.62
N LYS A 161 56.46 -44.45 -123.94
CA LYS A 161 56.41 -44.65 -122.49
C LYS A 161 56.70 -43.36 -121.71
N THR A 162 57.62 -42.53 -122.21
CA THR A 162 57.95 -41.24 -121.57
C THR A 162 56.91 -40.14 -121.81
N VAL A 163 56.11 -40.20 -122.89
CA VAL A 163 54.98 -39.28 -123.11
C VAL A 163 53.82 -39.62 -122.16
N VAL A 164 53.49 -40.91 -122.02
CA VAL A 164 52.47 -41.36 -121.06
C VAL A 164 52.90 -41.05 -119.62
N ASP A 165 54.17 -41.24 -119.25
CA ASP A 165 54.67 -40.92 -117.91
C ASP A 165 54.62 -39.40 -117.58
N LYS A 166 54.81 -38.52 -118.58
CA LYS A 166 54.66 -37.05 -118.41
C LYS A 166 53.21 -36.63 -118.20
N GLU A 167 52.27 -37.22 -118.91
CA GLU A 167 50.84 -36.94 -118.74
C GLU A 167 50.33 -37.49 -117.41
N VAL A 168 50.79 -38.67 -117.01
CA VAL A 168 50.47 -39.28 -115.71
C VAL A 168 51.01 -38.43 -114.54
N THR A 169 52.24 -37.93 -114.65
CA THR A 169 52.81 -37.03 -113.63
C THR A 169 52.09 -35.68 -113.58
N GLN A 170 51.69 -35.10 -114.72
CA GLN A 170 50.89 -33.87 -114.76
C GLN A 170 49.50 -34.06 -114.15
N LEU A 171 48.84 -35.19 -114.41
CA LEU A 171 47.57 -35.54 -113.78
C LEU A 171 47.72 -35.70 -112.26
N SER A 172 48.82 -36.30 -111.79
CA SER A 172 49.12 -36.40 -110.36
C SER A 172 49.20 -35.02 -109.69
N ILE A 173 49.88 -34.05 -110.32
CA ILE A 173 49.98 -32.67 -109.82
C ILE A 173 48.59 -32.01 -109.74
N TYR A 174 47.75 -32.17 -110.77
CA TYR A 174 46.39 -31.61 -110.73
C TYR A 174 45.50 -32.25 -109.67
N ILE A 175 45.62 -33.56 -109.45
CA ILE A 175 44.90 -34.27 -108.40
C ILE A 175 45.37 -33.77 -107.02
N GLU A 176 46.67 -33.63 -106.80
CA GLU A 176 47.23 -33.09 -105.55
C GLU A 176 46.73 -31.66 -105.29
N GLU A 177 46.73 -30.81 -106.31
CA GLU A 177 46.26 -29.42 -106.18
C GLU A 177 44.74 -29.35 -105.91
N ALA A 178 43.94 -30.19 -106.57
CA ALA A 178 42.51 -30.30 -106.32
C ALA A 178 42.20 -30.74 -104.88
N LEU A 179 42.94 -31.75 -104.39
CA LEU A 179 42.82 -32.23 -103.01
C LEU A 179 43.23 -31.14 -101.99
N TYR A 180 44.27 -30.35 -102.26
CA TYR A 180 44.67 -29.24 -101.40
C TYR A 180 43.60 -28.14 -101.33
N ARG A 181 42.99 -27.75 -102.46
CA ARG A 181 41.88 -26.79 -102.49
C ARG A 181 40.66 -27.31 -101.72
N GLU A 182 40.34 -28.60 -101.85
CA GLU A 182 39.25 -29.22 -101.11
C GLU A 182 39.50 -29.19 -99.59
N LEU A 183 40.72 -29.54 -99.14
CA LEU A 183 41.10 -29.46 -97.72
C LEU A 183 41.00 -28.02 -97.19
N LEU A 184 41.47 -27.04 -97.96
CA LEU A 184 41.38 -25.62 -97.59
C LEU A 184 39.92 -25.16 -97.48
N LEU A 185 39.05 -25.56 -98.41
CA LEU A 185 37.63 -25.23 -98.39
C LEU A 185 36.93 -25.88 -97.18
N LYS A 186 37.23 -27.14 -96.87
CA LYS A 186 36.73 -27.82 -95.67
C LYS A 186 37.15 -27.07 -94.40
N ARG A 187 38.41 -26.65 -94.31
CA ARG A 187 38.90 -25.84 -93.18
C ARG A 187 38.16 -24.50 -93.06
N LYS A 188 37.96 -23.79 -94.17
CA LYS A 188 37.18 -22.55 -94.20
C LYS A 188 35.73 -22.77 -93.75
N MET A 189 35.11 -23.87 -94.19
CA MET A 189 33.74 -24.22 -93.80
C MET A 189 33.62 -24.46 -92.30
N VAL A 190 34.53 -25.24 -91.71
CA VAL A 190 34.56 -25.49 -90.26
C VAL A 190 34.74 -24.18 -89.48
N ASN A 191 35.64 -23.30 -89.92
CA ASN A 191 35.83 -22.00 -89.29
C ASN A 191 34.57 -21.12 -89.37
N LEU A 192 33.91 -21.05 -90.54
CA LEU A 192 32.67 -20.27 -90.71
C LEU A 192 31.53 -20.83 -89.86
N GLN A 193 31.40 -22.15 -89.76
CA GLN A 193 30.41 -22.79 -88.91
C GLN A 193 30.65 -22.48 -87.42
N GLY A 194 31.91 -22.45 -86.99
CA GLY A 194 32.30 -22.02 -85.65
C GLY A 194 31.96 -20.55 -85.38
N LEU A 195 32.28 -19.65 -86.32
CA LEU A 195 31.94 -18.23 -86.22
C LEU A 195 30.42 -18.01 -86.17
N LEU A 196 29.64 -18.74 -86.98
CA LEU A 196 28.19 -18.64 -86.98
C LEU A 196 27.58 -19.12 -85.66
N SER A 197 28.09 -20.23 -85.12
CA SER A 197 27.66 -20.76 -83.82
C SER A 197 27.94 -19.78 -82.69
N ASN A 198 29.13 -19.16 -82.71
CA ASN A 198 29.51 -18.12 -81.75
C ASN A 198 28.63 -16.88 -81.88
N LEU A 199 28.36 -16.40 -83.11
CA LEU A 199 27.49 -15.25 -83.34
C LEU A 199 26.07 -15.53 -82.84
N TYR A 200 25.54 -16.73 -83.10
CA TYR A 200 24.22 -17.12 -82.62
C TYR A 200 24.17 -17.13 -81.09
N GLN A 201 25.15 -17.74 -80.41
CA GLN A 201 25.21 -17.77 -78.95
C GLN A 201 25.34 -16.36 -78.35
N VAL A 202 26.16 -15.50 -78.95
CA VAL A 202 26.33 -14.12 -78.49
C VAL A 202 25.06 -13.30 -78.70
N ALA A 203 24.39 -13.46 -79.85
CA ALA A 203 23.11 -12.83 -80.11
C ALA A 203 22.02 -13.33 -79.15
N GLU A 204 22.01 -14.63 -78.85
CA GLU A 204 21.06 -15.22 -77.91
C GLU A 204 21.22 -14.66 -76.51
N LYS A 205 22.48 -14.55 -76.06
CA LYS A 205 22.81 -13.94 -74.78
C LYS A 205 22.43 -12.46 -74.75
N SER A 206 22.73 -11.70 -75.80
CA SER A 206 22.51 -10.26 -75.82
C SER A 206 21.03 -9.87 -75.74
N TRP A 207 20.12 -10.58 -76.42
CA TRP A 207 18.68 -10.27 -76.30
C TRP A 207 18.11 -10.66 -74.94
N LYS A 208 18.63 -11.74 -74.32
CA LYS A 208 18.25 -12.13 -72.94
C LYS A 208 18.70 -11.07 -71.93
N ASP A 209 19.94 -10.59 -72.07
CA ASP A 209 20.48 -9.54 -71.23
C ASP A 209 19.66 -8.24 -71.41
N TYR A 210 19.33 -7.88 -72.65
CA TYR A 210 18.47 -6.73 -72.96
C TYR A 210 17.08 -6.82 -72.31
N LEU A 211 16.42 -7.98 -72.39
CA LEU A 211 15.12 -8.19 -71.73
C LEU A 211 15.21 -8.10 -70.21
N ASN A 212 16.30 -8.57 -69.61
CA ASN A 212 16.52 -8.48 -68.17
C ASN A 212 16.77 -7.04 -67.72
N GLU A 213 17.52 -6.27 -68.50
CA GLU A 213 17.72 -4.83 -68.27
C GLU A 213 16.39 -4.07 -68.32
N ASP A 214 15.53 -4.36 -69.29
CA ASP A 214 14.22 -3.74 -69.43
C ASP A 214 13.32 -4.00 -68.21
N LYS A 215 13.28 -5.26 -67.72
CA LYS A 215 12.56 -5.61 -66.48
C LYS A 215 13.10 -4.89 -65.25
N LEU A 216 14.43 -4.74 -65.16
CA LEU A 216 15.05 -4.01 -64.06
C LEU A 216 14.69 -2.53 -64.13
N LYS A 217 14.65 -1.95 -65.33
CA LYS A 217 14.24 -0.57 -65.56
C LYS A 217 12.79 -0.34 -65.12
N ASP A 218 11.86 -1.20 -65.52
CA ASP A 218 10.46 -1.16 -65.07
C ASP A 218 10.35 -1.24 -63.53
N ARG A 219 11.18 -2.07 -62.90
CA ARG A 219 11.21 -2.19 -61.43
C ARG A 219 11.70 -0.90 -60.77
N VAL A 220 12.74 -0.28 -61.32
CA VAL A 220 13.28 1.00 -60.86
C VAL A 220 12.24 2.11 -61.02
N ASP A 221 11.56 2.17 -62.16
CA ASP A 221 10.52 3.17 -62.42
C ASP A 221 9.33 3.01 -61.46
N ASN A 222 8.90 1.79 -61.20
CA ASN A 222 7.84 1.51 -60.22
C ASN A 222 8.25 1.92 -58.79
N LEU A 223 9.47 1.59 -58.35
CA LEU A 223 9.96 2.01 -57.02
C LEU A 223 10.08 3.53 -56.90
N THR A 224 10.56 4.19 -57.95
CA THR A 224 10.66 5.66 -58.00
C THR A 224 9.29 6.30 -57.90
N ASN A 225 8.29 5.78 -58.61
CA ASN A 225 6.90 6.24 -58.52
C ASN A 225 6.31 6.03 -57.11
N GLN A 226 6.58 4.90 -56.46
CA GLN A 226 6.13 4.67 -55.09
C GLN A 226 6.73 5.67 -54.10
N LEU A 227 8.03 5.93 -54.23
CA LEU A 227 8.73 6.91 -53.38
C LEU A 227 8.20 8.32 -53.60
N LEU A 228 7.97 8.71 -54.86
CA LEU A 228 7.38 10.00 -55.21
C LEU A 228 5.98 10.14 -54.59
N ILE A 229 5.12 9.12 -54.71
CA ILE A 229 3.78 9.12 -54.12
C ILE A 229 3.85 9.23 -52.60
N CYS A 230 4.76 8.51 -51.93
CA CYS A 230 4.95 8.61 -50.48
C CYS A 230 5.40 10.02 -50.09
N SER A 231 6.40 10.58 -50.79
CA SER A 231 6.88 11.95 -50.56
C SER A 231 5.76 12.99 -50.76
N GLN A 232 4.88 12.80 -51.75
CA GLN A 232 3.80 13.73 -52.04
C GLN A 232 2.61 13.59 -51.07
N LYS A 233 2.30 12.36 -50.63
CA LYS A 233 1.24 12.08 -49.63
C LYS A 233 1.56 12.70 -48.27
N TYR A 234 2.82 12.68 -47.86
CA TYR A 234 3.31 13.50 -46.76
C TYR A 234 3.66 14.90 -47.27
N SER A 235 2.62 15.68 -47.61
CA SER A 235 2.85 17.10 -47.91
C SER A 235 3.60 17.75 -46.75
N GLU A 236 4.58 18.59 -47.07
CA GLU A 236 5.39 19.31 -46.08
C GLU A 236 4.52 19.95 -44.97
N ARG A 237 3.32 20.42 -45.36
CA ARG A 237 2.30 20.98 -44.46
C ARG A 237 1.71 19.98 -43.47
N ASN A 238 1.46 18.73 -43.87
CA ASN A 238 0.94 17.71 -42.97
C ASN A 238 1.98 17.31 -41.93
N LEU A 239 3.24 17.19 -42.33
CA LEU A 239 4.35 16.94 -41.41
C LEU A 239 4.55 18.12 -40.44
N GLN A 240 4.55 19.35 -40.95
CA GLN A 240 4.60 20.56 -40.12
C GLN A 240 3.44 20.62 -39.11
N ARG A 241 2.22 20.24 -39.52
CA ARG A 241 1.05 20.19 -38.60
C ARG A 241 1.28 19.19 -37.46
N VAL A 242 1.73 17.97 -37.77
CA VAL A 242 2.00 16.95 -36.75
C VAL A 242 3.10 17.42 -35.78
N ILE A 243 4.15 18.06 -36.29
CA ILE A 243 5.22 18.62 -35.45
C ILE A 243 4.67 19.70 -34.51
N LEU A 244 3.84 20.62 -35.02
CA LEU A 244 3.19 21.64 -34.18
C LEU A 244 2.28 21.02 -33.12
N ASP A 245 1.48 20.01 -33.47
CA ASP A 245 0.61 19.32 -32.52
C ASP A 245 1.41 18.62 -31.41
N LEU A 246 2.55 18.01 -31.75
CA LEU A 246 3.44 17.37 -30.78
C LEU A 246 4.14 18.41 -29.87
N GLU A 247 4.54 19.55 -30.43
CA GLU A 247 5.13 20.66 -29.66
C GLU A 247 4.11 21.23 -28.66
N ASP A 248 2.85 21.42 -29.08
CA ASP A 248 1.76 21.87 -28.22
C ASP A 248 1.48 20.87 -27.09
N GLN A 249 1.41 19.57 -27.41
CA GLN A 249 1.26 18.52 -26.40
C GLN A 249 2.41 18.54 -25.38
N LYS A 250 3.66 18.65 -25.85
CA LYS A 250 4.83 18.74 -24.98
C LYS A 250 4.72 19.93 -24.03
N GLN A 251 4.35 21.10 -24.55
CA GLN A 251 4.18 22.32 -23.76
C GLN A 251 3.03 22.18 -22.75
N ASN A 252 1.92 21.57 -23.14
CA ASN A 252 0.77 21.32 -22.26
C ASN A 252 1.13 20.38 -21.10
N TYR A 253 1.85 19.29 -21.38
CA TYR A 253 2.34 18.39 -20.31
C TYR A 253 3.31 19.09 -19.37
N GLN A 254 4.24 19.87 -19.92
CA GLN A 254 5.18 20.65 -19.12
C GLN A 254 4.44 21.68 -18.24
N GLN A 255 3.42 22.34 -18.77
CA GLN A 255 2.62 23.32 -18.05
C GLN A 255 1.82 22.66 -16.92
N LYS A 256 1.14 21.54 -17.20
CA LYS A 256 0.43 20.76 -16.16
C LYS A 256 1.37 20.28 -15.06
N MET A 257 2.58 19.85 -15.42
CA MET A 257 3.59 19.46 -14.44
C MET A 257 3.99 20.65 -13.56
N LYS A 258 4.27 21.82 -14.16
CA LYS A 258 4.59 23.06 -13.41
C LYS A 258 3.46 23.47 -12.47
N GLU A 259 2.21 23.45 -12.93
CA GLU A 259 1.04 23.80 -12.12
C GLU A 259 0.84 22.82 -10.96
N SER A 260 1.01 21.51 -11.22
CA SER A 260 0.93 20.50 -10.17
C SER A 260 2.02 20.66 -9.11
N LEU A 261 3.24 20.99 -9.54
CA LEU A 261 4.38 21.25 -8.65
C LEU A 261 4.16 22.53 -7.82
N GLN A 262 3.64 23.58 -8.45
CA GLN A 262 3.30 24.83 -7.75
C GLN A 262 2.22 24.60 -6.69
N LYS A 263 1.20 23.79 -7.00
CA LYS A 263 0.16 23.42 -6.04
C LYS A 263 0.74 22.62 -4.87
N LEU A 264 1.59 21.63 -5.14
CA LEU A 264 2.26 20.85 -4.10
C LEU A 264 3.15 21.72 -3.21
N LEU A 265 3.87 22.68 -3.79
CA LEU A 265 4.69 23.64 -3.04
C LEU A 265 3.84 24.52 -2.12
N GLN A 266 2.68 24.99 -2.60
CA GLN A 266 1.74 25.77 -1.79
C GLN A 266 1.16 24.95 -0.64
N GLU A 267 0.78 23.69 -0.88
CA GLU A 267 0.31 22.75 0.14
C GLU A 267 1.40 22.47 1.18
N LYS A 268 2.64 22.21 0.75
CA LYS A 268 3.79 22.04 1.64
C LYS A 268 3.97 23.26 2.55
N LEU A 269 3.96 24.47 1.99
CA LEU A 269 4.15 25.70 2.75
C LEU A 269 2.99 25.94 3.74
N GLN A 270 1.76 25.57 3.38
CA GLN A 270 0.63 25.61 4.29
C GLN A 270 0.79 24.63 5.46
N LEU A 271 1.25 23.39 5.19
CA LEU A 271 1.51 22.40 6.24
C LEU A 271 2.67 22.82 7.15
N GLU A 272 3.73 23.43 6.61
CA GLU A 272 4.83 24.01 7.40
C GLU A 272 4.32 25.09 8.36
N ARG A 273 3.48 26.02 7.89
CA ARG A 273 2.85 27.02 8.76
C ARG A 273 1.98 26.40 9.84
N GLN A 274 1.22 25.35 9.51
CA GLN A 274 0.41 24.62 10.49
C GLN A 274 1.28 23.91 11.53
N LEU A 275 2.38 23.28 11.09
CA LEU A 275 3.35 22.64 11.96
C LEU A 275 3.96 23.64 12.94
N GLU A 276 4.42 24.79 12.45
CA GLU A 276 4.94 25.86 13.30
C GLU A 276 3.90 26.35 14.31
N ASN A 277 2.64 26.48 13.92
CA ASN A 277 1.56 26.87 14.83
C ASN A 277 1.34 25.82 15.94
N VAL A 278 1.31 24.54 15.57
CA VAL A 278 1.20 23.44 16.55
C VAL A 278 2.42 23.40 17.47
N GLN A 279 3.63 23.64 16.96
CA GLN A 279 4.85 23.72 17.77
C GLN A 279 4.78 24.87 18.79
N ARG A 280 4.33 26.07 18.38
CA ARG A 280 4.13 27.20 19.31
C ARG A 280 3.09 26.87 20.38
N ASN A 281 1.95 26.29 20.00
CA ASN A 281 0.91 25.89 20.95
C ASN A 281 1.38 24.80 21.90
N LEU A 282 2.19 23.85 21.42
CA LEU A 282 2.80 22.82 22.25
C LEU A 282 3.73 23.44 23.29
N ALA A 283 4.56 24.42 22.92
CA ALA A 283 5.44 25.12 23.84
C ALA A 283 4.63 25.83 24.96
N ILE A 284 3.55 26.52 24.59
CA ILE A 284 2.63 27.17 25.56
C ILE A 284 2.04 26.13 26.52
N VAL A 285 1.50 25.03 26.00
CA VAL A 285 0.90 23.97 26.85
C VAL A 285 1.95 23.33 27.75
N GLN A 286 3.19 23.18 27.29
CA GLN A 286 4.29 22.69 28.11
C GLN A 286 4.62 23.64 29.26
N GLU A 287 4.70 24.94 28.99
CA GLU A 287 4.90 25.98 30.02
C GLU A 287 3.75 25.98 31.04
N GLU A 288 2.50 25.92 30.59
CA GLU A 288 1.33 25.81 31.45
C GLU A 288 1.39 24.52 32.31
N CYS A 289 1.78 23.39 31.72
CA CYS A 289 1.96 22.14 32.47
C CYS A 289 3.05 22.26 33.54
N THR A 290 4.16 22.96 33.26
CA THR A 290 5.20 23.20 34.27
C THR A 290 4.69 24.09 35.40
N LEU A 291 3.94 25.14 35.08
CA LEU A 291 3.31 26.02 36.08
C LEU A 291 2.33 25.25 36.97
N TRP A 292 1.45 24.43 36.39
CA TRP A 292 0.51 23.61 37.16
C TRP A 292 1.24 22.60 38.06
N LYS A 293 2.36 22.03 37.60
CA LYS A 293 3.19 21.15 38.44
C LYS A 293 3.82 21.89 39.61
N GLU A 294 4.35 23.09 39.38
CA GLU A 294 4.90 23.94 40.46
C GLU A 294 3.83 24.28 41.49
N GLN A 295 2.64 24.68 41.04
CA GLN A 295 1.50 24.96 41.92
C GLN A 295 1.07 23.72 42.73
N CYS A 296 0.99 22.55 42.09
CA CYS A 296 0.72 21.29 42.79
C CYS A 296 1.78 20.99 43.86
N ASN A 297 3.06 21.25 43.55
CA ASN A 297 4.17 21.04 44.49
C ASN A 297 4.07 21.98 45.68
N ILE A 298 3.76 23.27 45.46
CA ILE A 298 3.54 24.25 46.53
C ILE A 298 2.38 23.81 47.43
N LEU A 299 1.22 23.47 46.85
CA LEU A 299 0.07 22.99 47.62
C LEU A 299 0.39 21.70 48.39
N LYS A 300 1.15 20.78 47.79
CA LYS A 300 1.60 19.56 48.46
C LYS A 300 2.53 19.88 49.64
N GLN A 301 3.42 20.86 49.49
CA GLN A 301 4.28 21.33 50.57
C GLN A 301 3.45 21.97 51.69
N ASP A 302 2.51 22.85 51.37
CA ASP A 302 1.61 23.47 52.35
C ASP A 302 0.78 22.44 53.10
N TRP A 303 0.24 21.46 52.38
CA TRP A 303 -0.51 20.35 52.96
C TRP A 303 0.36 19.52 53.91
N SER A 304 1.62 19.24 53.53
CA SER A 304 2.56 18.51 54.40
C SER A 304 2.92 19.28 55.69
N GLN A 305 2.78 20.60 55.70
CA GLN A 305 2.98 21.43 56.90
C GLN A 305 1.74 21.50 57.81
N GLN A 306 0.55 21.17 57.31
CA GLN A 306 -0.70 21.22 58.10
C GLN A 306 -0.66 20.34 59.35
N PRO A 307 -0.18 19.07 59.30
CA PRO A 307 -0.08 18.24 60.49
C PRO A 307 0.81 18.85 61.57
N GLY A 308 1.91 19.52 61.19
CA GLY A 308 2.78 20.22 62.13
C GLY A 308 2.04 21.37 62.83
N LYS A 309 1.34 22.21 62.07
CA LYS A 309 0.52 23.31 62.61
C LYS A 309 -0.63 22.78 63.50
N HIS A 310 -1.29 21.70 63.09
CA HIS A 310 -2.33 21.04 63.89
C HIS A 310 -1.77 20.50 65.20
N ALA A 311 -0.64 19.78 65.15
CA ALA A 311 0.03 19.28 66.35
C ALA A 311 0.45 20.40 67.30
N GLU A 312 0.93 21.55 66.79
CA GLU A 312 1.21 22.72 67.62
C GLU A 312 -0.05 23.29 68.30
N GLN A 313 -1.18 23.33 67.59
CA GLN A 313 -2.46 23.78 68.16
C GLN A 313 -3.02 22.79 69.19
N GLU A 314 -2.94 21.49 68.90
CA GLU A 314 -3.34 20.40 69.80
C GLU A 314 -2.52 20.43 71.09
N ASN A 315 -1.21 20.65 70.99
CA ASN A 315 -0.36 20.88 72.17
C ASN A 315 -0.80 22.11 72.98
N LYS A 316 -1.16 23.22 72.33
CA LYS A 316 -1.68 24.41 73.02
C LYS A 316 -3.00 24.11 73.73
N LEU A 317 -3.91 23.37 73.08
CA LEU A 317 -5.18 22.95 73.68
C LEU A 317 -4.94 22.03 74.88
N TYR A 318 -4.06 21.04 74.75
CA TYR A 318 -3.68 20.14 75.85
C TYR A 318 -3.11 20.90 77.05
N ILE A 319 -2.26 21.91 76.82
CA ILE A 319 -1.76 22.78 77.91
C ILE A 319 -2.89 23.56 78.58
N LEU A 320 -3.83 24.11 77.79
CA LEU A 320 -4.99 24.85 78.34
C LEU A 320 -5.94 23.94 79.12
N GLU A 321 -6.17 22.72 78.62
CA GLU A 321 -6.99 21.71 79.29
C GLU A 321 -6.39 21.33 80.65
N ASN A 322 -5.07 21.07 80.70
CA ASN A 322 -4.38 20.84 81.98
C ASN A 322 -4.49 22.02 82.94
N LYS A 323 -4.37 23.26 82.43
CA LYS A 323 -4.53 24.47 83.25
C LYS A 323 -5.96 24.64 83.76
N LEU A 324 -6.97 24.16 83.03
CA LEU A 324 -8.37 24.18 83.45
C LEU A 324 -8.70 23.05 84.44
N GLN A 325 -8.08 21.89 84.28
CA GLN A 325 -8.27 20.76 85.19
C GLN A 325 -7.70 21.02 86.60
N GLN A 326 -6.64 21.83 86.71
CA GLN A 326 -6.08 22.23 88.01
C GLN A 326 -7.09 22.92 88.94
N PRO A 327 -7.78 24.01 88.55
CA PRO A 327 -8.80 24.62 89.39
C PRO A 327 -10.02 23.71 89.57
N GLU A 328 -10.40 22.87 88.60
CA GLU A 328 -11.50 21.90 88.79
C GLU A 328 -11.19 20.86 89.86
N THR A 329 -9.97 20.32 89.87
CA THR A 329 -9.51 19.39 90.91
C THR A 329 -9.40 20.07 92.27
N GLN A 330 -8.86 21.30 92.32
CA GLN A 330 -8.85 22.10 93.54
C GLN A 330 -10.26 22.42 94.04
N ASN A 331 -11.19 22.78 93.15
CA ASN A 331 -12.57 23.07 93.50
C ASN A 331 -13.29 21.81 94.01
N SER A 332 -13.07 20.66 93.37
CA SER A 332 -13.60 19.37 93.83
C SER A 332 -13.07 19.01 95.22
N GLN A 333 -11.78 19.25 95.48
CA GLN A 333 -11.19 19.07 96.83
C GLN A 333 -11.79 20.02 97.86
N LEU A 334 -11.99 21.30 97.52
CA LEU A 334 -12.65 22.26 98.40
C LEU A 334 -14.10 21.88 98.68
N HIS A 335 -14.85 21.41 97.67
CA HIS A 335 -16.20 20.89 97.84
C HIS A 335 -16.23 19.67 98.76
N GLN A 336 -15.28 18.72 98.63
CA GLN A 336 -15.18 17.58 99.53
C GLN A 336 -14.92 18.03 100.97
N ASN A 337 -13.96 18.93 101.20
CA ASN A 337 -13.67 19.45 102.54
C ASN A 337 -14.87 20.19 103.15
N LEU A 338 -15.63 20.94 102.33
CA LEU A 338 -16.88 21.59 102.77
C LEU A 338 -17.92 20.54 103.19
N GLN A 339 -18.09 19.48 102.40
CA GLN A 339 -19.00 18.38 102.73
C GLN A 339 -18.58 17.67 104.04
N ASP A 340 -17.28 17.44 104.22
CA ASP A 340 -16.74 16.82 105.44
C ASP A 340 -17.00 17.72 106.66
N LEU A 341 -16.73 19.04 106.56
CA LEU A 341 -17.02 20.03 107.60
C LEU A 341 -18.53 20.16 107.89
N GLU A 342 -19.39 20.10 106.88
CA GLU A 342 -20.84 20.08 107.04
C GLU A 342 -21.31 18.81 107.76
N SER A 343 -20.74 17.65 107.40
CA SER A 343 -21.01 16.39 108.09
C SER A 343 -20.56 16.43 109.56
N GLU A 344 -19.42 17.07 109.83
CA GLU A 344 -18.95 17.30 111.19
C GLU A 344 -19.88 18.25 111.93
N CYS A 345 -20.27 19.38 111.34
CA CYS A 345 -21.19 20.35 111.93
C CYS A 345 -22.56 19.75 112.22
N THR A 346 -23.11 18.93 111.32
CA THR A 346 -24.36 18.21 111.56
C THR A 346 -24.21 17.17 112.67
N SER A 347 -23.09 16.45 112.72
CA SER A 347 -22.79 15.52 113.82
C SER A 347 -22.64 16.25 115.17
N LEU A 348 -21.94 17.40 115.19
CA LEU A 348 -21.75 18.24 116.37
C LEU A 348 -23.06 18.90 116.80
N SER A 349 -23.93 19.30 115.87
CA SER A 349 -25.26 19.82 116.17
C SER A 349 -26.19 18.75 116.73
N ALA A 350 -26.04 17.49 116.31
CA ALA A 350 -26.79 16.37 116.87
C ALA A 350 -26.32 15.96 118.28
N LYS A 351 -25.06 16.21 118.64
CA LYS A 351 -24.52 15.88 120.00
C LYS A 351 -25.30 16.57 121.14
N PRO A 352 -25.59 17.89 121.12
CA PRO A 352 -26.43 18.53 122.12
C PRO A 352 -27.80 17.89 122.24
N ASP A 353 -28.43 17.52 121.12
CA ASP A 353 -29.77 16.92 121.16
C ASP A 353 -29.73 15.50 121.71
N ASN A 354 -28.71 14.70 121.36
CA ASN A 354 -28.44 13.40 121.98
C ASN A 354 -28.15 13.52 123.49
N VAL A 355 -27.32 14.49 123.90
CA VAL A 355 -27.01 14.73 125.33
C VAL A 355 -28.22 15.26 126.09
N LYS A 356 -29.07 16.09 125.47
CA LYS A 356 -30.36 16.50 126.06
C LYS A 356 -31.26 15.30 126.28
N GLU A 357 -31.32 14.37 125.31
CA GLU A 357 -32.10 13.15 125.42
C GLU A 357 -31.55 12.21 126.49
N ASP A 358 -30.23 12.00 126.55
CA ASP A 358 -29.58 11.22 127.63
C ASP A 358 -29.80 11.86 129.01
N ASN A 359 -29.69 13.19 129.12
CA ASN A 359 -30.00 13.91 130.35
C ASN A 359 -31.48 13.78 130.73
N ARG A 360 -32.40 13.82 129.75
CA ARG A 360 -33.84 13.59 129.97
C ARG A 360 -34.08 12.21 130.54
N LEU A 361 -33.48 11.18 129.94
CA LEU A 361 -33.54 9.79 130.42
C LEU A 361 -32.90 9.65 131.82
N SER A 362 -31.79 10.33 132.08
CA SER A 362 -31.11 10.31 133.38
C SER A 362 -31.94 10.99 134.47
N VAL A 363 -32.58 12.13 134.18
CA VAL A 363 -33.54 12.78 135.09
C VAL A 363 -34.76 11.91 135.34
N GLU A 364 -35.29 11.26 134.30
CA GLU A 364 -36.40 10.31 134.44
C GLU A 364 -36.00 9.13 135.36
N ASN A 365 -34.80 8.57 135.17
CA ASN A 365 -34.22 7.55 136.04
C ASN A 365 -34.01 8.04 137.48
N LEU A 366 -33.47 9.25 137.67
CA LEU A 366 -33.30 9.86 139.00
C LEU A 366 -34.65 10.05 139.70
N SER A 367 -35.67 10.53 138.99
CA SER A 367 -37.03 10.67 139.52
C SER A 367 -37.63 9.31 139.92
N ALA A 368 -37.37 8.25 139.15
CA ALA A 368 -37.79 6.90 139.47
C ALA A 368 -37.08 6.37 140.74
N VAL A 369 -35.79 6.67 140.91
CA VAL A 369 -35.02 6.33 142.12
C VAL A 369 -35.49 7.14 143.32
N GLU A 370 -35.79 8.43 143.17
CA GLU A 370 -36.28 9.29 144.23
C GLU A 370 -37.67 8.87 144.72
N ASN A 371 -38.56 8.48 143.80
CA ASN A 371 -39.85 7.87 144.14
C ASN A 371 -39.67 6.54 144.90
N ARG A 372 -38.68 5.72 144.53
CA ARG A 372 -38.31 4.51 145.28
C ARG A 372 -37.74 4.83 146.67
N LEU A 373 -36.99 5.92 146.82
CA LEU A 373 -36.47 6.34 148.11
C LEU A 373 -37.60 6.85 149.02
N GLN A 374 -38.52 7.68 148.51
CA GLN A 374 -39.68 8.15 149.29
C GLN A 374 -40.60 7.02 149.75
N THR A 375 -40.78 5.98 148.93
CA THR A 375 -41.53 4.79 149.35
C THR A 375 -40.79 4.07 150.48
N GLN A 376 -39.46 3.93 150.38
CA GLN A 376 -38.63 3.38 151.45
C GLN A 376 -38.59 4.26 152.72
N GLU A 377 -38.65 5.58 152.61
CA GLU A 377 -38.75 6.51 153.74
C GLU A 377 -40.11 6.42 154.43
N LYS A 378 -41.20 6.28 153.67
CA LYS A 378 -42.54 6.01 154.22
C LYS A 378 -42.57 4.66 154.94
N GLU A 379 -41.95 3.63 154.38
CA GLU A 379 -41.78 2.33 155.05
C GLU A 379 -40.95 2.47 156.34
N SER A 380 -39.85 3.25 156.32
CA SER A 380 -39.03 3.56 157.50
C SER A 380 -39.79 4.34 158.58
N ALA A 381 -40.63 5.30 158.19
CA ALA A 381 -41.52 6.02 159.12
C ALA A 381 -42.57 5.08 159.74
N THR A 382 -43.06 4.12 158.96
CA THR A 382 -43.99 3.09 159.45
C THR A 382 -43.30 2.13 160.43
N ILE A 383 -42.05 1.76 160.14
CA ILE A 383 -41.21 0.95 161.04
C ILE A 383 -40.89 1.73 162.34
N LYS A 384 -40.62 3.03 162.27
CA LYS A 384 -40.46 3.88 163.46
C LYS A 384 -41.74 3.96 164.30
N TYR A 385 -42.90 4.13 163.68
CA TYR A 385 -44.18 4.14 164.39
C TYR A 385 -44.45 2.79 165.10
N LEU A 386 -44.20 1.67 164.43
CA LEU A 386 -44.29 0.33 165.03
C LEU A 386 -43.27 0.14 166.17
N HIS A 387 -42.06 0.67 166.02
CA HIS A 387 -41.03 0.65 167.06
C HIS A 387 -41.45 1.45 168.30
N ASP A 388 -42.08 2.61 168.15
CA ASP A 388 -42.59 3.42 169.26
C ASP A 388 -43.80 2.78 169.96
N VAL A 389 -44.67 2.10 169.21
CA VAL A 389 -45.79 1.32 169.78
C VAL A 389 -45.29 0.09 170.55
N MET A 390 -44.29 -0.64 170.03
CA MET A 390 -43.66 -1.74 170.75
C MET A 390 -42.88 -1.27 171.99
N HIS A 391 -42.26 -0.09 171.93
CA HIS A 391 -41.55 0.50 173.07
C HIS A 391 -42.51 0.92 174.19
N ASN A 392 -43.70 1.41 173.83
CA ASN A 392 -44.75 1.74 174.81
C ASN A 392 -45.44 0.48 175.37
N GLN A 393 -45.70 -0.54 174.54
CA GLN A 393 -46.17 -1.85 175.04
C GLN A 393 -45.13 -2.56 175.94
N SER A 394 -43.83 -2.40 175.66
CA SER A 394 -42.75 -2.92 176.52
C SER A 394 -42.64 -2.19 177.87
N LYS A 395 -43.09 -0.93 177.96
CA LYS A 395 -43.20 -0.19 179.23
C LYS A 395 -44.43 -0.60 180.03
N GLU A 396 -45.56 -0.87 179.37
CA GLU A 396 -46.80 -1.36 180.01
C GLU A 396 -46.62 -2.76 180.65
N ILE A 397 -45.80 -3.64 180.04
CA ILE A 397 -45.50 -4.99 180.58
C ILE A 397 -44.54 -4.95 181.78
N ARG A 398 -43.63 -3.97 181.86
CA ARG A 398 -42.70 -3.85 183.01
C ARG A 398 -43.35 -3.25 184.25
N ILE A 399 -44.42 -2.47 184.12
CA ILE A 399 -45.17 -1.90 185.25
C ILE A 399 -46.08 -2.96 185.91
N GLN A 400 -46.33 -4.11 185.27
CA GLN A 400 -47.10 -5.22 185.84
C GLN A 400 -46.24 -6.30 186.54
N GLN A 401 -44.95 -6.07 186.82
CA GLN A 401 -44.07 -7.12 187.40
C GLN A 401 -43.26 -6.78 188.68
N ASN A 402 -43.30 -5.58 189.30
CA ASN A 402 -42.61 -5.33 190.60
C ASN A 402 -43.34 -4.32 191.52
N GLU A 403 -44.61 -4.60 191.80
CA GLU A 403 -45.26 -4.51 193.14
C GLU A 403 -45.98 -5.87 193.28
N LEU A 404 -45.42 -6.94 193.87
CA LEU A 404 -44.38 -7.11 194.88
C LEU A 404 -43.09 -6.28 194.80
#